data_AF-A0A3D8S691-F1
#
_entry.id   AF-A0A3D8S691-F1
#
_cell.length_a   1.000
_cell.length_b   1.000
_cell.length_c   1.000
_cell.angle_alpha   90.00
_cell.angle_beta   90.00
_cell.angle_gamma   90.00
#
_symmetry.space_group_name_H-M   'P 1'
#
loop_
_entity.id
_entity.type
_entity.pdbx_description
1 polymer ?
#
loop_
_entity_poly.entity_id
_entity_poly.type
_entity_poly.pdbx_seq_one_letter_code
_entity_poly.pdbx_strand_id
1 'polypeptide(L)'
;MYSPLSSGKIVATIAESGARGVHNPETYGLATSHRSKTDAEANGITFVAEMNVSTIAELRNVSMADLLIYDSSFDSVLADTVFANSSAITNLPLWRPAIDGYVLPYLYGESLRLNSHGDIPILTGDNRGESSDDTMTLAEYQEAFEQIMGNISTAFFSAYPAEDAASAGNQSFNFWDDLNRVSTWDWAQAWYGGGATEDVFLYYWTHASPLYETQGS
;
A
#
# COMPACT_ATOMS: atom_id res chain seq x y z
N MET A 1 -1.36 -15.84 4.52
CA MET A 1 -2.82 -15.68 4.32
C MET A 1 -3.27 -15.69 2.85
N TYR A 2 -2.51 -15.17 1.87
CA TYR A 2 -2.97 -15.16 0.45
C TYR A 2 -2.47 -16.32 -0.43
N SER A 3 -1.34 -16.96 -0.09
CA SER A 3 -0.80 -18.05 -0.91
C SER A 3 -1.45 -19.39 -0.57
N PRO A 4 -1.96 -20.17 -1.55
CA PRO A 4 -2.41 -21.54 -1.30
C PRO A 4 -1.32 -22.45 -0.72
N LEU A 5 -0.04 -22.15 -0.98
CA LEU A 5 1.10 -22.90 -0.44
C LEU A 5 1.26 -22.76 1.08
N SER A 6 0.56 -21.79 1.69
CA SER A 6 0.50 -21.61 3.14
C SER A 6 -0.60 -22.44 3.82
N SER A 7 -1.49 -23.08 3.06
CA SER A 7 -2.60 -23.88 3.60
C SER A 7 -2.09 -25.03 4.49
N GLY A 8 -2.68 -25.15 5.68
CA GLY A 8 -2.28 -26.14 6.70
C GLY A 8 -0.94 -25.87 7.39
N LYS A 9 -0.25 -24.76 7.08
CA LYS A 9 1.04 -24.39 7.69
C LYS A 9 0.94 -23.25 8.70
N ILE A 10 -0.15 -22.50 8.62
CA ILE A 10 -0.47 -21.39 9.53
C ILE A 10 -1.86 -21.65 10.12
N VAL A 11 -2.05 -21.30 11.38
CA VAL A 11 -3.31 -21.50 12.12
C VAL A 11 -4.04 -20.18 12.40
N ALA A 12 -3.35 -19.05 12.28
CA ALA A 12 -3.88 -17.70 12.40
C ALA A 12 -2.91 -16.70 11.77
N THR A 13 -3.31 -15.45 11.56
CA THR A 13 -2.42 -14.36 11.10
C THR A 13 -2.67 -13.08 11.91
N ILE A 14 -1.59 -12.41 12.31
CA ILE A 14 -1.64 -11.02 12.79
C ILE A 14 -0.94 -10.18 11.72
N ALA A 15 -1.66 -9.27 11.08
CA ALA A 15 -1.14 -8.39 10.03
C ALA A 15 -1.26 -6.94 10.49
N GLU A 16 -0.16 -6.33 10.90
CA GLU A 16 -0.15 -4.96 11.44
C GLU A 16 0.05 -3.95 10.31
N SER A 17 -0.88 -3.00 10.16
CA SER A 17 -0.83 -1.90 9.16
C SER A 17 -0.72 -2.37 7.70
N GLY A 18 -1.27 -3.55 7.38
CA GLY A 18 -1.06 -4.21 6.09
C GLY A 18 -2.31 -4.65 5.31
N ALA A 19 -3.50 -4.58 5.90
CA ALA A 19 -4.75 -4.97 5.25
C ALA A 19 -5.55 -3.74 4.84
N ARG A 20 -5.83 -3.58 3.54
CA ARG A 20 -6.43 -2.39 2.96
C ARG A 20 -7.46 -2.77 1.90
N GLY A 21 -8.57 -2.05 1.82
CA GLY A 21 -9.59 -2.25 0.80
C GLY A 21 -9.00 -2.16 -0.61
N VAL A 22 -9.59 -2.91 -1.56
CA VAL A 22 -9.06 -3.12 -2.92
C VAL A 22 -8.88 -1.82 -3.72
N HIS A 23 -9.63 -0.78 -3.36
CA HIS A 23 -9.61 0.51 -4.03
C HIS A 23 -8.92 1.61 -3.21
N ASN A 24 -8.24 1.26 -2.12
CA ASN A 24 -7.42 2.24 -1.40
C ASN A 24 -6.17 2.57 -2.25
N PRO A 25 -5.95 3.83 -2.62
CA PRO A 25 -4.79 4.23 -3.43
C PRO A 25 -3.44 4.00 -2.71
N GLU A 26 -3.40 3.92 -1.38
CA GLU A 26 -2.18 3.59 -0.65
C GLU A 26 -1.74 2.13 -0.90
N THR A 27 -2.63 1.27 -1.42
CA THR A 27 -2.23 -0.08 -1.84
C THR A 27 -1.20 -0.08 -2.97
N TYR A 28 -1.09 1.03 -3.71
CA TYR A 28 0.04 1.29 -4.60
C TYR A 28 1.31 1.47 -3.77
N GLY A 29 1.53 2.58 -3.06
CA GLY A 29 2.85 2.87 -2.46
C GLY A 29 3.36 1.92 -1.35
N LEU A 30 2.50 1.09 -0.76
CA LEU A 30 2.81 0.35 0.47
C LEU A 30 3.15 -1.15 0.26
N ALA A 31 3.28 -1.87 1.38
CA ALA A 31 3.68 -3.29 1.42
C ALA A 31 2.75 -4.25 0.67
N THR A 32 1.50 -3.84 0.38
CA THR A 32 0.54 -4.62 -0.41
C THR A 32 0.77 -4.53 -1.92
N SER A 33 1.73 -3.70 -2.34
CA SER A 33 2.03 -3.51 -3.74
C SER A 33 2.53 -4.78 -4.41
N HIS A 34 2.18 -4.94 -5.68
CA HIS A 34 2.57 -6.10 -6.47
C HIS A 34 2.79 -5.69 -7.93
N ARG A 35 3.34 -6.63 -8.70
CA ARG A 35 3.58 -6.48 -10.13
C ARG A 35 3.08 -7.72 -10.87
N SER A 36 2.61 -7.55 -12.11
CA SER A 36 2.32 -8.69 -12.98
C SER A 36 3.59 -9.49 -13.31
N LYS A 37 3.46 -10.79 -13.56
CA LYS A 37 4.60 -11.60 -14.03
C LYS A 37 5.25 -11.02 -15.29
N THR A 38 4.44 -10.58 -16.25
CA THR A 38 4.92 -10.03 -17.53
C THR A 38 5.78 -8.79 -17.31
N ASP A 39 5.35 -7.85 -16.46
CA ASP A 39 6.14 -6.65 -16.18
C ASP A 39 7.41 -6.99 -15.38
N ALA A 40 7.35 -7.99 -14.50
CA ALA A 40 8.52 -8.44 -13.75
C ALA A 40 9.58 -9.06 -14.66
N GLU A 41 9.16 -9.87 -15.64
CA GLU A 41 10.05 -10.45 -16.65
C GLU A 41 10.64 -9.38 -17.57
N ALA A 42 9.82 -8.41 -18.02
CA ALA A 42 10.30 -7.28 -18.82
C ALA A 42 11.34 -6.45 -18.08
N ASN A 43 11.08 -6.15 -16.80
CA ASN A 43 12.05 -5.45 -15.96
C ASN A 43 13.34 -6.24 -15.74
N GLY A 44 13.25 -7.57 -15.58
CA GLY A 44 14.42 -8.44 -15.48
C GLY A 44 15.32 -8.39 -16.73
N ILE A 45 14.74 -8.29 -17.92
CA ILE A 45 15.50 -8.12 -19.18
C ILE A 45 16.24 -6.78 -19.17
N THR A 46 15.56 -5.69 -18.80
CA THR A 46 16.19 -4.36 -18.69
C THR A 46 17.32 -4.38 -17.67
N PHE A 47 17.10 -4.96 -16.49
CA PHE A 47 18.11 -5.00 -15.43
C PHE A 47 19.35 -5.82 -15.82
N VAL A 48 19.18 -6.95 -16.52
CA VAL A 48 20.31 -7.72 -17.07
C VAL A 48 21.17 -6.84 -17.99
N ALA A 49 20.54 -6.04 -18.85
CA ALA A 49 21.23 -5.11 -19.73
C ALA A 49 21.90 -3.95 -18.99
N GLU A 50 21.26 -3.39 -17.95
CA GLU A 50 21.83 -2.34 -17.09
C GLU A 50 23.10 -2.80 -16.37
N MET A 51 23.14 -4.08 -15.98
CA MET A 51 24.32 -4.71 -15.41
C MET A 51 25.42 -5.06 -16.44
N ASN A 52 25.26 -4.63 -17.70
CA ASN A 52 26.18 -4.87 -18.80
C ASN A 52 26.50 -6.36 -19.02
N VAL A 53 25.50 -7.22 -18.81
CA VAL A 53 25.56 -8.67 -19.03
C VAL A 53 24.38 -9.10 -19.91
N SER A 54 24.41 -10.34 -20.41
CA SER A 54 23.42 -10.85 -21.37
C SER A 54 22.64 -12.06 -20.87
N THR A 55 23.08 -12.67 -19.76
CA THR A 55 22.45 -13.87 -19.21
C THR A 55 22.33 -13.80 -17.69
N ILE A 56 21.38 -14.57 -17.13
CA ILE A 56 21.25 -14.75 -15.68
C ILE A 56 22.52 -15.39 -15.09
N ALA A 57 23.21 -16.24 -15.85
CA ALA A 57 24.46 -16.86 -15.40
C ALA A 57 25.58 -15.83 -15.22
N GLU A 58 25.69 -14.86 -16.13
CA GLU A 58 26.61 -13.72 -16.00
C GLU A 58 26.18 -12.78 -14.87
N LEU A 59 24.87 -12.50 -14.75
CA LEU A 59 24.32 -11.66 -13.68
C LEU A 59 24.67 -12.20 -12.28
N ARG A 60 24.70 -13.53 -12.09
CA ARG A 60 25.11 -14.15 -10.81
C ARG A 60 26.58 -13.90 -10.43
N ASN A 61 27.42 -13.44 -11.36
CA ASN A 61 28.82 -13.09 -11.10
C ASN A 61 29.05 -11.58 -10.91
N VAL A 62 28.01 -10.76 -11.05
CA VAL A 62 28.05 -9.34 -10.72
C VAL A 62 28.27 -9.16 -9.22
N SER A 63 29.02 -8.13 -8.84
CA SER A 63 29.30 -7.87 -7.43
C SER A 63 28.03 -7.43 -6.68
N MET A 64 27.92 -7.82 -5.41
CA MET A 64 26.80 -7.35 -4.58
C MET A 64 26.78 -5.82 -4.47
N ALA A 65 27.95 -5.17 -4.46
CA ALA A 65 28.04 -3.72 -4.41
C ALA A 65 27.36 -3.06 -5.62
N ASP A 66 27.53 -3.62 -6.82
CA ASP A 66 26.89 -3.09 -8.02
C ASP A 66 25.37 -3.37 -8.03
N LEU A 67 24.94 -4.54 -7.54
CA LEU A 67 23.51 -4.86 -7.42
C LEU A 67 22.80 -3.90 -6.44
N LEU A 68 23.44 -3.56 -5.33
CA LEU A 68 22.87 -2.70 -4.29
C LEU A 68 22.68 -1.23 -4.74
N ILE A 69 23.33 -0.80 -5.83
CA ILE A 69 23.05 0.51 -6.44
C ILE A 69 21.57 0.63 -6.82
N TYR A 70 20.91 -0.48 -7.13
CA TYR A 70 19.53 -0.54 -7.60
C TYR A 70 18.53 -1.00 -6.55
N ASP A 71 18.95 -1.31 -5.32
CA ASP A 71 18.08 -1.87 -4.26
C ASP A 71 16.92 -0.92 -3.91
N SER A 72 17.19 0.38 -3.92
CA SER A 72 16.20 1.44 -3.66
C SER A 72 15.59 2.05 -4.92
N SER A 73 15.66 1.36 -6.07
CA SER A 73 15.02 1.84 -7.30
C SER A 73 13.50 1.87 -7.17
N PHE A 74 12.88 2.86 -7.81
CA PHE A 74 11.43 3.02 -7.86
C PHE A 74 10.90 2.85 -9.29
N ASP A 75 9.66 2.37 -9.38
CA ASP A 75 8.89 2.31 -10.60
C ASP A 75 8.17 3.65 -10.85
N SER A 76 7.79 3.92 -12.10
CA SER A 76 7.18 5.19 -12.52
C SER A 76 5.72 5.06 -12.94
N VAL A 77 5.03 3.97 -12.56
CA VAL A 77 3.64 3.71 -13.00
C VAL A 77 2.64 4.80 -12.59
N LEU A 78 2.94 5.63 -11.59
CA LEU A 78 2.07 6.72 -11.16
C LEU A 78 2.24 8.01 -11.99
N ALA A 79 3.27 8.11 -12.83
CA ALA A 79 3.66 9.35 -13.53
C ALA A 79 2.55 9.95 -14.40
N ASP A 80 1.66 9.12 -14.94
CA ASP A 80 0.54 9.54 -15.79
C ASP A 80 -0.82 9.43 -15.08
N THR A 81 -0.83 9.42 -13.75
CA THR A 81 -2.06 9.28 -12.93
C THR A 81 -2.34 10.55 -12.13
N VAL A 82 -3.53 10.60 -11.51
CA VAL A 82 -3.87 11.68 -10.54
C VAL A 82 -2.95 11.71 -9.32
N PHE A 83 -2.13 10.67 -9.12
CA PHE A 83 -1.18 10.56 -8.01
C PHE A 83 0.26 10.92 -8.38
N ALA A 84 0.54 11.35 -9.62
CA ALA A 84 1.90 11.60 -10.12
C ALA A 84 2.75 12.52 -9.21
N ASN A 85 2.12 13.50 -8.57
CA ASN A 85 2.76 14.46 -7.67
C ASN A 85 2.22 14.39 -6.24
N SER A 86 1.59 13.26 -5.87
CA SER A 86 1.04 13.10 -4.52
C SER A 86 2.15 12.96 -3.49
N SER A 87 2.08 13.74 -2.40
CA SER A 87 2.91 13.52 -1.21
C SER A 87 2.43 12.32 -0.38
N ALA A 88 1.15 11.96 -0.49
CA ALA A 88 0.54 10.87 0.27
C ALA A 88 0.69 9.50 -0.42
N ILE A 89 0.67 9.47 -1.75
CA ILE A 89 0.80 8.23 -2.54
C ILE A 89 2.14 8.23 -3.25
N THR A 90 3.05 7.39 -2.79
CA THR A 90 4.42 7.31 -3.31
C THR A 90 4.57 6.30 -4.43
N ASN A 91 5.60 6.50 -5.27
CA ASN A 91 5.99 5.51 -6.26
C ASN A 91 6.40 4.18 -5.61
N LEU A 92 6.22 3.12 -6.38
CA LEU A 92 6.42 1.75 -5.95
C LEU A 92 7.91 1.37 -5.93
N PRO A 93 8.39 0.58 -4.95
CA PRO A 93 9.68 -0.08 -5.07
C PRO A 93 9.73 -0.92 -6.35
N LEU A 94 10.81 -0.81 -7.12
CA LEU A 94 11.01 -1.56 -8.36
C LEU A 94 10.99 -3.07 -8.07
N TRP A 95 11.64 -3.46 -6.97
CA TRP A 95 11.70 -4.81 -6.45
C TRP A 95 10.56 -5.04 -5.46
N ARG A 96 9.51 -5.72 -5.92
CA ARG A 96 8.30 -6.01 -5.13
C ARG A 96 7.70 -7.36 -5.54
N PRO A 97 6.78 -7.95 -4.75
CA PRO A 97 6.16 -9.23 -5.07
C PRO A 97 5.57 -9.28 -6.49
N ALA A 98 5.82 -10.38 -7.20
CA ALA A 98 5.25 -10.66 -8.50
C ALA A 98 4.10 -11.67 -8.40
N ILE A 99 3.01 -11.41 -9.13
CA ILE A 99 1.90 -12.35 -9.29
C ILE A 99 2.34 -13.43 -10.27
N ASP A 100 2.97 -14.47 -9.73
CA ASP A 100 3.75 -15.47 -10.47
C ASP A 100 2.91 -16.65 -11.00
N GLY A 101 1.65 -16.76 -10.57
CA GLY A 101 0.78 -17.89 -10.90
C GLY A 101 1.03 -19.14 -10.05
N TYR A 102 1.92 -19.08 -9.04
CA TYR A 102 2.31 -20.20 -8.20
C TYR A 102 2.26 -19.87 -6.70
N VAL A 103 3.14 -18.99 -6.22
CA VAL A 103 3.09 -18.49 -4.85
C VAL A 103 1.92 -17.51 -4.70
N LEU A 104 1.78 -16.59 -5.65
CA LEU A 104 0.71 -15.60 -5.74
C LEU A 104 -0.07 -15.84 -7.04
N PRO A 105 -1.14 -16.65 -6.98
CA PRO A 105 -1.88 -17.04 -8.19
C PRO A 105 -2.84 -15.97 -8.72
N TYR A 106 -3.22 -14.99 -7.91
CA TYR A 106 -4.24 -14.00 -8.22
C TYR A 106 -3.80 -12.59 -7.78
N LEU A 107 -4.39 -11.57 -8.40
CA LEU A 107 -4.27 -10.19 -7.91
C LEU A 107 -4.83 -10.06 -6.49
N TYR A 108 -4.46 -8.99 -5.79
CA TYR A 108 -4.94 -8.72 -4.42
C TYR A 108 -6.47 -8.78 -4.29
N GLY A 109 -7.18 -7.99 -5.10
CA GLY A 109 -8.65 -7.96 -5.08
C GLY A 109 -9.30 -9.24 -5.61
N GLU A 110 -8.66 -9.92 -6.56
CA GLU A 110 -9.13 -11.23 -7.03
C GLU A 110 -9.03 -12.28 -5.94
N SER A 111 -7.96 -12.22 -5.14
CA SER A 111 -7.76 -13.15 -4.02
C SER A 111 -8.90 -13.03 -3.00
N LEU A 112 -9.32 -11.80 -2.71
CA LEU A 112 -10.47 -11.49 -1.85
C LEU A 112 -11.81 -11.92 -2.45
N ARG A 113 -11.96 -11.92 -3.78
CA ARG A 113 -13.23 -12.26 -4.45
C ARG A 113 -13.40 -13.76 -4.70
N LEU A 114 -12.31 -14.50 -4.92
CA LEU A 114 -12.34 -15.87 -5.47
C LEU A 114 -12.31 -16.98 -4.42
N ASN A 115 -12.48 -16.66 -3.13
CA ASN A 115 -12.26 -17.60 -2.02
C ASN A 115 -10.88 -18.29 -2.07
N SER A 116 -9.86 -17.58 -2.58
CA SER A 116 -8.52 -18.15 -2.74
C SER A 116 -7.55 -17.72 -1.65
N HIS A 117 -8.01 -16.87 -0.74
CA HIS A 117 -7.34 -16.56 0.50
C HIS A 117 -7.53 -17.69 1.54
N GLY A 118 -6.68 -17.70 2.58
CA GLY A 118 -6.78 -18.67 3.66
C GLY A 118 -8.08 -18.50 4.46
N ASP A 119 -8.59 -19.61 5.00
CA ASP A 119 -9.71 -19.60 5.94
C ASP A 119 -9.16 -19.92 7.34
N ILE A 120 -8.65 -18.88 7.99
CA ILE A 120 -8.01 -18.91 9.32
C ILE A 120 -8.36 -17.62 10.07
N PRO A 121 -8.34 -17.63 11.42
CA PRO A 121 -8.52 -16.41 12.19
C PRO A 121 -7.47 -15.34 11.87
N ILE A 122 -7.90 -14.08 11.77
CA ILE A 122 -7.05 -12.93 11.47
C ILE A 122 -7.26 -11.81 12.49
N LEU A 123 -6.17 -11.20 12.93
CA LEU A 123 -6.16 -9.90 13.61
C LEU A 123 -5.41 -8.90 12.74
N THR A 124 -6.03 -7.77 12.41
CA THR A 124 -5.39 -6.70 11.64
C THR A 124 -5.95 -5.34 12.03
N GLY A 125 -5.34 -4.26 11.58
CA GLY A 125 -5.73 -2.92 11.96
C GLY A 125 -4.62 -1.91 11.67
N ASP A 126 -4.93 -0.66 12.01
CA ASP A 126 -4.08 0.48 11.75
C ASP A 126 -3.82 1.26 13.04
N ASN A 127 -2.75 2.06 13.01
CA ASN A 127 -2.47 3.06 14.02
C ASN A 127 -3.18 4.38 13.66
N ARG A 128 -3.44 5.20 14.68
CA ARG A 128 -3.77 6.60 14.44
C ARG A 128 -2.57 7.30 13.81
N GLY A 129 -2.76 7.91 12.64
CA GLY A 129 -1.72 8.66 11.95
C GLY A 129 -0.70 7.82 11.18
N GLU A 130 -1.13 6.73 10.51
CA GLU A 130 -0.28 5.93 9.60
C GLU A 130 0.43 6.77 8.53
N SER A 131 -0.28 7.75 7.97
CA SER A 131 0.13 8.51 6.77
C SER A 131 0.46 9.96 7.12
N SER A 132 1.23 10.16 8.21
CA SER A 132 1.38 11.46 8.87
C SER A 132 2.16 12.51 8.06
N ASP A 133 1.43 13.39 7.38
CA ASP A 133 1.80 14.77 7.14
C ASP A 133 0.61 15.67 7.52
N ASP A 134 0.75 16.41 8.61
CA ASP A 134 -0.26 17.33 9.14
C ASP A 134 0.02 18.78 8.72
N THR A 135 0.96 18.99 7.79
CA THR A 135 1.34 20.31 7.32
C THR A 135 0.96 20.52 5.86
N MET A 136 0.01 21.43 5.64
CA MET A 136 -0.38 21.81 4.29
C MET A 136 -0.91 23.24 4.26
N THR A 137 -0.57 23.99 3.22
CA THR A 137 -1.26 25.25 2.95
C THR A 137 -2.68 24.97 2.48
N LEU A 138 -3.57 25.96 2.65
CA LEU A 138 -4.94 25.85 2.14
C LEU A 138 -4.97 25.62 0.62
N ALA A 139 -4.05 26.25 -0.12
CA ALA A 139 -3.97 26.09 -1.57
C ALA A 139 -3.54 24.68 -1.98
N GLU A 140 -2.51 24.13 -1.33
CA GLU A 140 -2.08 22.74 -1.55
C GLU A 140 -3.21 21.75 -1.22
N TYR A 141 -3.99 22.01 -0.16
CA TYR A 141 -5.17 21.22 0.20
C TYR A 141 -6.25 21.22 -0.85
N GLN A 142 -6.58 22.38 -1.37
CA GLN A 142 -7.58 22.48 -2.42
C GLN A 142 -7.09 21.81 -3.70
N GLU A 143 -5.86 22.10 -4.15
CA GLU A 143 -5.30 21.54 -5.38
C GLU A 143 -5.17 20.02 -5.32
N ALA A 144 -4.55 19.48 -4.26
CA ALA A 144 -4.31 18.05 -4.14
C ALA A 144 -5.62 17.26 -4.08
N PHE A 145 -6.58 17.69 -3.28
CA PHE A 145 -7.85 16.95 -3.14
C PHE A 145 -8.85 17.23 -4.25
N GLU A 146 -8.79 18.37 -4.96
CA GLU A 146 -9.52 18.50 -6.23
C GLU A 146 -9.02 17.49 -7.26
N GLN A 147 -7.70 17.32 -7.36
CA GLN A 147 -7.09 16.37 -8.30
C GLN A 147 -7.41 14.91 -7.94
N ILE A 148 -7.22 14.53 -6.67
CA ILE A 148 -7.44 13.15 -6.19
C ILE A 148 -8.92 12.77 -6.25
N MET A 149 -9.81 13.67 -5.83
CA MET A 149 -11.25 13.38 -5.71
C MET A 149 -11.99 13.56 -7.04
N GLY A 150 -11.49 14.38 -7.95
CA GLY A 150 -12.12 14.63 -9.24
C GLY A 150 -13.57 15.10 -9.08
N ASN A 151 -14.52 14.31 -9.59
CA ASN A 151 -15.94 14.68 -9.62
C ASN A 151 -16.64 14.73 -8.25
N ILE A 152 -16.02 14.19 -7.19
CA ILE A 152 -16.58 14.20 -5.82
C ILE A 152 -15.89 15.23 -4.90
N SER A 153 -15.02 16.09 -5.43
CA SER A 153 -14.27 17.09 -4.65
C SER A 153 -15.18 18.00 -3.80
N THR A 154 -16.33 18.42 -4.32
CA THR A 154 -17.31 19.21 -3.54
C THR A 154 -17.82 18.46 -2.31
N ALA A 155 -18.10 17.15 -2.45
CA ALA A 155 -18.54 16.34 -1.31
C ALA A 155 -17.39 16.13 -0.32
N PHE A 156 -16.16 15.95 -0.83
CA PHE A 156 -14.96 15.87 -0.01
C PHE A 156 -14.77 17.14 0.84
N PHE A 157 -14.76 18.33 0.26
CA PHE A 157 -14.59 19.58 1.02
C PHE A 157 -15.77 19.89 1.95
N SER A 158 -16.96 19.34 1.68
CA SER A 158 -18.07 19.42 2.63
C SER A 158 -17.87 18.52 3.84
N ALA A 159 -17.20 17.36 3.68
CA ALA A 159 -16.91 16.44 4.78
C ALA A 159 -15.66 16.87 5.57
N TYR A 160 -14.68 17.45 4.88
CA TYR A 160 -13.39 17.89 5.42
C TYR A 160 -13.16 19.39 5.14
N PRO A 161 -13.93 20.29 5.77
CA PRO A 161 -13.84 21.73 5.52
C PRO A 161 -12.56 22.33 6.13
N ALA A 162 -11.86 23.16 5.35
CA ALA A 162 -10.67 23.92 5.76
C ALA A 162 -10.76 25.38 5.28
N GLU A 163 -10.32 26.32 6.13
CA GLU A 163 -10.35 27.77 5.88
C GLU A 163 -8.96 28.42 5.97
N ASP A 164 -7.96 27.70 6.49
CA ASP A 164 -6.59 28.14 6.68
C ASP A 164 -5.62 26.95 6.66
N ALA A 165 -4.31 27.20 6.79
CA ALA A 165 -3.29 26.14 6.77
C ALA A 165 -3.43 25.15 7.94
N ALA A 166 -3.84 25.62 9.13
CA ALA A 166 -3.99 24.75 10.30
C ALA A 166 -5.16 23.76 10.13
N SER A 167 -6.30 24.25 9.66
CA SER A 167 -7.45 23.41 9.32
C SER A 167 -7.17 22.51 8.11
N ALA A 168 -6.44 22.99 7.09
CA ALA A 168 -6.02 22.16 5.95
C ALA A 168 -5.19 20.95 6.38
N GLY A 169 -4.16 21.16 7.20
CA GLY A 169 -3.33 20.10 7.77
C GLY A 169 -4.14 19.09 8.59
N ASN A 170 -4.95 19.59 9.52
CA ASN A 170 -5.83 18.76 10.35
C ASN A 170 -6.81 17.91 9.52
N GLN A 171 -7.39 18.49 8.46
CA GLN A 171 -8.37 17.80 7.64
C GLN A 171 -7.75 16.79 6.67
N SER A 172 -6.55 17.08 6.15
CA SER A 172 -5.75 16.08 5.45
C SER A 172 -5.47 14.89 6.36
N PHE A 173 -4.99 15.14 7.58
CA PHE A 173 -4.75 14.09 8.58
C PHE A 173 -6.02 13.27 8.87
N ASN A 174 -7.14 13.93 9.15
CA ASN A 174 -8.40 13.25 9.45
C ASN A 174 -8.87 12.38 8.28
N PHE A 175 -8.74 12.89 7.05
CA PHE A 175 -9.12 12.12 5.86
C PHE A 175 -8.29 10.84 5.72
N TRP A 176 -6.97 10.93 5.82
CA TRP A 176 -6.12 9.74 5.69
C TRP A 176 -6.33 8.75 6.83
N ASP A 177 -6.54 9.23 8.05
CA ASP A 177 -6.85 8.39 9.21
C ASP A 177 -8.21 7.66 9.07
N ASP A 178 -9.23 8.35 8.56
CA ASP A 178 -10.51 7.74 8.23
C ASP A 178 -10.39 6.78 7.04
N LEU A 179 -9.60 7.11 6.02
CA LEU A 179 -9.34 6.22 4.89
C LEU A 179 -8.72 4.90 5.35
N ASN A 180 -7.69 4.95 6.21
CA ASN A 180 -7.07 3.76 6.80
C ASN A 180 -8.12 2.86 7.45
N ARG A 181 -8.88 3.41 8.42
CA ARG A 181 -9.90 2.66 9.17
C ARG A 181 -11.00 2.08 8.28
N VAL A 182 -11.56 2.90 7.39
CA VAL A 182 -12.64 2.48 6.49
C VAL A 182 -12.13 1.45 5.48
N SER A 183 -10.91 1.62 5.01
CA SER A 183 -10.27 0.70 4.07
C SER A 183 -10.05 -0.67 4.69
N THR A 184 -9.58 -0.76 5.94
CA THR A 184 -9.38 -2.04 6.61
C THR A 184 -10.70 -2.71 6.99
N TRP A 185 -11.73 -1.93 7.31
CA TRP A 185 -13.10 -2.45 7.42
C TRP A 185 -13.61 -3.02 6.09
N ASP A 186 -13.49 -2.27 4.99
CA ASP A 186 -13.89 -2.72 3.65
C ASP A 186 -13.13 -4.00 3.24
N TRP A 187 -11.85 -4.07 3.56
CA TRP A 187 -11.05 -5.28 3.38
C TRP A 187 -11.63 -6.48 4.13
N ALA A 188 -12.00 -6.32 5.41
CA ALA A 188 -12.58 -7.41 6.21
C ALA A 188 -13.93 -7.86 5.63
N GLN A 189 -14.74 -6.91 5.14
CA GLN A 189 -15.99 -7.22 4.45
C GLN A 189 -15.74 -7.98 3.15
N ALA A 190 -14.72 -7.61 2.38
CA ALA A 190 -14.31 -8.33 1.18
C ALA A 190 -13.77 -9.74 1.50
N TRP A 191 -13.03 -9.89 2.60
CA TRP A 191 -12.54 -11.19 3.09
C TRP A 191 -13.69 -12.15 3.39
N TYR A 192 -14.72 -11.69 4.10
CA TYR A 192 -15.94 -12.47 4.33
C TYR A 192 -16.74 -12.69 3.05
N GLY A 193 -16.87 -11.67 2.20
CA GLY A 193 -17.54 -11.78 0.90
C GLY A 193 -16.86 -12.78 -0.04
N GLY A 194 -15.56 -13.02 0.16
CA GLY A 194 -14.75 -14.04 -0.50
C GLY A 194 -15.08 -15.46 -0.07
N GLY A 195 -15.70 -15.68 1.08
CA GLY A 195 -16.07 -17.01 1.57
C GLY A 195 -15.34 -17.46 2.84
N ALA A 196 -14.62 -16.57 3.53
CA ALA A 196 -14.08 -16.87 4.85
C ALA A 196 -15.18 -17.26 5.84
N THR A 197 -14.89 -18.26 6.67
CA THR A 197 -15.76 -18.73 7.75
C THR A 197 -15.17 -18.47 9.14
N GLU A 198 -13.85 -18.28 9.22
CA GLU A 198 -13.15 -17.96 10.46
C GLU A 198 -13.22 -16.48 10.85
N ASP A 199 -12.92 -16.16 12.12
CA ASP A 199 -13.05 -14.82 12.68
C ASP A 199 -12.00 -13.83 12.17
N VAL A 200 -12.44 -12.61 11.83
CA VAL A 200 -11.59 -11.45 11.51
C VAL A 200 -11.80 -10.38 12.57
N PHE A 201 -10.74 -10.09 13.33
CA PHE A 201 -10.69 -9.07 14.35
C PHE A 201 -9.98 -7.82 13.82
N LEU A 202 -10.60 -6.66 14.01
CA LEU A 202 -10.00 -5.38 13.66
C LEU A 202 -9.59 -4.60 14.92
N TYR A 203 -8.43 -3.95 14.87
CA TYR A 203 -8.00 -2.99 15.87
C TYR A 203 -7.80 -1.60 15.26
N TYR A 204 -7.85 -0.58 16.11
CA TYR A 204 -7.40 0.76 15.77
C TYR A 204 -6.63 1.31 16.97
N TRP A 205 -5.32 1.48 16.80
CA TRP A 205 -4.41 1.77 17.90
C TRP A 205 -4.20 3.28 18.05
N THR A 206 -4.70 3.84 19.15
CA THR A 206 -4.70 5.30 19.39
C THR A 206 -3.70 5.75 20.45
N HIS A 207 -2.86 4.85 20.96
CA HIS A 207 -1.94 5.16 22.05
C HIS A 207 -0.55 5.53 21.52
N ALA A 208 -0.16 6.79 21.68
CA ALA A 208 1.19 7.23 21.38
C ALA A 208 2.19 6.67 22.40
N SER A 209 3.37 6.26 21.94
CA SER A 209 4.45 5.84 22.83
C SER A 209 4.91 7.00 23.71
N PRO A 210 5.08 6.81 25.04
CA PRO A 210 5.55 7.87 25.93
C PRO A 210 7.00 8.29 25.66
N LEU A 211 7.74 7.58 24.80
CA LEU A 211 9.13 7.88 24.46
C LEU A 211 9.28 8.85 23.27
N TYR A 212 8.19 9.16 22.54
CA TYR A 212 8.25 10.01 21.35
C TYR A 212 8.50 11.51 21.66
N GLU A 213 8.32 11.95 22.91
CA GLU A 213 8.57 13.35 23.30
C GLU A 213 10.06 13.71 23.52
N THR A 214 10.99 12.74 23.46
CA THR A 214 12.42 13.00 23.78
C THR A 214 13.37 13.05 22.57
N GLN A 215 12.88 12.88 21.33
CA GLN A 215 13.69 13.04 20.12
C GLN A 215 12.99 13.97 19.12
N GLY A 216 13.04 15.28 19.39
CA GLY A 216 12.49 16.28 18.47
C GLY A 216 12.49 17.69 19.05
N SER A 217 13.65 18.33 19.13
CA SER A 217 13.83 19.78 19.23
C SER A 217 14.86 20.23 18.21
#